data_AF-A0A9D5WDH5-F1
#
_entry.id   AF-A0A9D5WDH5-F1
#
_cell.length_a   1.000
_cell.length_b   1.000
_cell.length_c   1.000
_cell.angle_alpha   90.00
_cell.angle_beta   90.00
_cell.angle_gamma   90.00
#
_symmetry.space_group_name_H-M   'P 1'
#
loop_
_entity.id
_entity.type
_entity.pdbx_description
1 polymer ?
#
loop_
_entity_poly.entity_id
_entity_poly.type
_entity_poly.pdbx_seq_one_letter_code
_entity_poly.pdbx_strand_id
1 'polypeptide(L)'
;LLSIYLGFPEEASSVKNILDLDELDNTFVKKIFSLLFEKKAEPTFDSISIVLAPEEQPLLTRLMIEHSLDVENVEENVQWYVFSIKKRNIALALNELARQIEIAGSSGDNDSVTRLQKEQHELLAKKQQIDKLRPSQN
;
A
#
# COMPACT_ATOMS: atom_id res chain seq x y z
N LEU A 1 5.17 6.07 -4.39
CA LEU A 1 5.87 5.45 -3.25
C LEU A 1 7.17 4.75 -3.64
N LEU A 2 7.17 3.71 -4.49
CA LEU A 2 8.41 3.02 -4.86
C LEU A 2 9.46 3.94 -5.48
N SER A 3 9.06 4.81 -6.42
CA SER A 3 9.96 5.83 -6.97
C SER A 3 10.57 6.76 -5.92
N ILE A 4 9.81 7.14 -4.87
CA ILE A 4 10.36 7.94 -3.75
C ILE A 4 11.46 7.15 -3.05
N TYR A 5 11.18 5.88 -2.72
CA TYR A 5 12.14 5.03 -2.01
C TYR A 5 13.45 4.84 -2.79
N LEU A 6 13.36 4.75 -4.11
CA LEU A 6 14.54 4.59 -4.98
C LEU A 6 15.30 5.89 -5.17
N GLY A 7 14.61 7.03 -5.24
CA GLY A 7 15.23 8.35 -5.43
C GLY A 7 15.79 8.97 -4.14
N PHE A 8 15.21 8.64 -2.99
CA PHE A 8 15.55 9.19 -1.66
C PHE A 8 15.76 8.05 -0.66
N PRO A 9 16.85 7.27 -0.81
CA PRO A 9 17.11 6.11 0.03
C PRO A 9 17.33 6.45 1.51
N GLU A 10 17.69 7.68 1.84
CA GLU A 10 17.74 8.20 3.22
C GLU A 10 16.37 8.20 3.90
N GLU A 11 15.29 8.38 3.13
CA GLU A 11 13.90 8.31 3.61
C GLU A 11 13.35 6.87 3.63
N ALA A 12 14.17 5.89 3.26
CA ALA A 12 13.79 4.47 3.22
C ALA A 12 13.29 3.95 4.57
N SER A 13 13.87 4.43 5.68
CA SER A 13 13.44 4.04 7.03
C SER A 13 12.00 4.47 7.31
N SER A 14 11.62 5.67 6.85
CA SER A 14 10.30 6.24 7.03
C SER A 14 9.25 5.37 6.33
N VAL A 15 9.51 4.94 5.09
CA VAL A 15 8.63 4.03 4.33
C VAL A 15 8.53 2.67 5.01
N LYS A 16 9.67 2.08 5.40
CA LYS A 16 9.72 0.73 6.00
C LYS A 16 8.96 0.63 7.32
N ASN A 17 8.94 1.70 8.11
CA ASN A 17 8.28 1.70 9.42
C ASN A 17 6.75 1.78 9.33
N ILE A 18 6.20 2.29 8.22
CA ILE A 18 4.77 2.62 8.12
C ILE A 18 4.01 1.80 7.07
N LEU A 19 4.73 1.26 6.09
CA LEU A 19 4.17 0.46 5.00
C LEU A 19 4.13 -1.01 5.39
N ASP A 20 2.93 -1.60 5.36
CA ASP A 20 2.76 -3.05 5.39
C ASP A 20 2.78 -3.58 3.95
N LEU A 21 3.63 -4.58 3.67
CA LEU A 21 3.74 -5.16 2.33
C LEU A 21 2.48 -5.95 1.93
N ASP A 22 1.68 -6.39 2.89
CA ASP A 22 0.40 -7.04 2.62
C ASP A 22 -0.69 -6.07 2.15
N GLU A 23 -0.46 -4.76 2.32
CA GLU A 23 -1.32 -3.71 1.78
C GLU A 23 -1.03 -3.39 0.30
N LEU A 24 -0.05 -4.05 -0.33
CA LEU A 24 0.31 -3.81 -1.72
C LEU A 24 -0.35 -4.82 -2.68
N ASP A 25 -1.29 -4.33 -3.50
CA ASP A 25 -1.96 -5.15 -4.53
C ASP A 25 -1.00 -5.55 -5.68
N ASN A 26 -0.03 -4.69 -6.01
CA ASN A 26 0.82 -4.87 -7.17
C ASN A 26 1.99 -5.82 -6.87
N THR A 27 1.96 -7.02 -7.45
CA THR A 27 2.97 -8.06 -7.23
C THR A 27 4.39 -7.61 -7.61
N PHE A 28 4.56 -6.87 -8.70
CA PHE A 28 5.86 -6.34 -9.11
C PHE A 28 6.43 -5.38 -8.05
N VAL A 29 5.61 -4.44 -7.56
CA VAL A 29 6.01 -3.50 -6.50
C VAL A 29 6.29 -4.23 -5.19
N LYS A 30 5.46 -5.22 -4.83
CA LYS A 30 5.63 -6.03 -3.62
C LYS A 30 6.92 -6.84 -3.65
N LYS A 31 7.27 -7.47 -4.79
CA LYS A 31 8.55 -8.17 -4.99
C LYS A 31 9.74 -7.25 -4.70
N ILE A 32 9.72 -6.04 -5.25
CA ILE A 32 10.80 -5.07 -5.09
C ILE A 32 10.92 -4.63 -3.62
N PHE A 33 9.82 -4.23 -2.98
CA PHE A 33 9.88 -3.85 -1.57
C PHE A 33 10.27 -5.01 -0.65
N SER A 34 9.85 -6.24 -0.94
CA SER A 34 10.26 -7.42 -0.17
C SER A 34 11.77 -7.62 -0.23
N LEU A 35 12.37 -7.51 -1.42
CA LEU A 35 13.82 -7.54 -1.59
C LEU A 35 14.52 -6.43 -0.78
N LEU A 36 14.03 -5.19 -0.88
CA LEU A 36 14.64 -4.04 -0.21
C LEU A 36 14.50 -4.12 1.32
N PHE A 37 13.34 -4.54 1.83
CA PHE A 37 13.05 -4.52 3.27
C PHE A 37 13.60 -5.74 4.00
N GLU A 38 13.40 -6.93 3.44
CA GLU A 38 13.71 -8.20 4.10
C GLU A 38 15.15 -8.62 3.86
N LYS A 39 15.61 -8.52 2.60
CA LYS A 39 16.98 -8.90 2.22
C LYS A 39 17.98 -7.76 2.38
N LYS A 40 17.52 -6.57 2.79
CA LYS A 40 18.33 -5.36 2.99
C LYS A 40 19.22 -5.05 1.78
N ALA A 41 18.69 -5.31 0.58
CA ALA A 41 19.40 -5.00 -0.66
C ALA A 41 19.52 -3.48 -0.83
N GLU A 42 20.59 -3.03 -1.48
CA GLU A 42 20.72 -1.63 -1.84
C GLU A 42 19.63 -1.24 -2.86
N PRO A 43 19.09 -0.01 -2.80
CA PRO A 43 18.08 0.48 -3.74
C PRO A 43 18.69 0.86 -5.10
N THR A 44 19.50 -0.03 -5.67
CA THR A 44 20.16 0.13 -6.97
C THR A 44 19.50 -0.73 -8.04
N PHE A 45 19.62 -0.32 -9.31
CA PHE A 45 19.07 -1.09 -10.43
C PHE A 45 19.59 -2.52 -10.42
N ASP A 46 20.90 -2.70 -10.31
CA ASP A 46 21.55 -4.01 -10.34
C ASP A 46 21.01 -4.92 -9.23
N SER A 47 20.94 -4.40 -8.00
CA SER A 47 20.43 -5.16 -6.85
C SER A 47 18.97 -5.59 -7.04
N ILE A 48 18.13 -4.73 -7.61
CA ILE A 48 16.70 -5.02 -7.78
C ILE A 48 16.46 -5.93 -8.99
N SER A 49 17.24 -5.77 -10.05
CA SER A 49 17.09 -6.54 -11.30
C SER A 49 17.19 -8.06 -11.10
N ILE A 50 17.88 -8.52 -10.05
CA ILE A 50 18.08 -9.95 -9.75
C ILE A 50 16.79 -10.72 -9.46
N VAL A 51 15.73 -10.03 -9.01
CA VAL A 51 14.43 -10.64 -8.70
C VAL A 51 13.36 -10.35 -9.75
N LEU A 52 13.73 -9.62 -10.81
CA LEU A 52 12.84 -9.20 -11.87
C LEU A 52 13.05 -10.04 -13.12
N ALA A 53 11.96 -10.39 -13.78
CA ALA A 53 12.04 -10.95 -15.12
C ALA A 53 12.53 -9.87 -16.12
N PRO A 54 13.20 -10.24 -17.22
CA PRO A 54 13.70 -9.27 -18.21
C PRO A 54 12.62 -8.28 -18.71
N GLU A 55 11.37 -8.74 -18.85
CA GLU A 55 10.22 -7.93 -19.24
C GLU A 55 9.76 -6.93 -18.16
N GLU A 56 10.11 -7.15 -16.89
CA GLU A 56 9.81 -6.26 -15.76
C GLU A 56 10.88 -5.15 -15.61
N GLN A 57 12.09 -5.33 -16.16
CA GLN A 57 13.21 -4.39 -16.01
C GLN A 57 12.98 -2.99 -16.64
N PRO A 58 12.30 -2.86 -17.79
CA PRO A 58 11.94 -1.54 -18.32
C PRO A 58 11.04 -0.73 -17.38
N LEU A 59 10.15 -1.41 -16.63
CA LEU A 59 9.30 -0.77 -15.64
C LEU A 59 10.12 -0.22 -14.47
N LEU A 60 11.09 -1.01 -13.98
CA LEU A 60 12.04 -0.54 -12.97
C LEU A 60 12.81 0.69 -13.44
N THR A 61 13.34 0.64 -14.68
CA THR A 61 14.08 1.75 -15.29
C THR A 61 13.25 3.03 -15.30
N ARG A 62 11.99 2.94 -15.74
CA ARG A 62 11.08 4.09 -15.75
C ARG A 62 10.84 4.65 -14.35
N LEU A 63 10.65 3.78 -13.36
CA LEU A 63 10.40 4.18 -11.96
C LEU A 63 11.59 4.89 -11.32
N MET A 64 12.81 4.60 -11.75
CA MET A 64 14.05 5.22 -11.26
C MET A 64 14.38 6.55 -11.95
N ILE A 65 13.79 6.83 -13.12
CA ILE A 65 14.03 8.06 -13.89
C ILE A 65 12.94 9.10 -13.64
N GLU A 66 11.67 8.67 -13.59
CA GLU A 66 10.53 9.57 -13.42
C GLU A 66 10.24 9.82 -11.93
N HIS A 67 10.64 10.98 -11.44
CA HIS A 67 10.27 11.48 -10.11
C HIS A 67 9.49 12.79 -10.24
N SER A 68 8.18 12.70 -10.46
CA SER A 68 7.27 13.85 -10.38
C SER A 68 6.93 14.16 -8.91
N LEU A 69 7.96 14.36 -8.09
CA LEU A 69 7.86 14.51 -6.65
C LEU A 69 8.38 15.88 -6.24
N ASP A 70 7.68 16.48 -5.28
CA ASP A 70 8.22 17.62 -4.56
C ASP A 70 9.35 17.12 -3.65
N VAL A 71 10.58 17.44 -4.05
CA VAL A 71 11.81 17.02 -3.38
C VAL A 71 12.03 17.76 -2.06
N GLU A 72 11.30 18.85 -1.82
CA GLU A 72 11.39 19.61 -0.57
C GLU A 72 10.56 18.97 0.55
N ASN A 73 9.56 18.15 0.20
CA ASN A 73 8.59 17.56 1.14
C ASN A 73 8.49 16.03 0.99
N VAL A 74 9.63 15.34 0.85
CA VAL A 74 9.67 13.88 0.61
C VAL A 74 8.98 13.08 1.73
N GLU A 75 9.20 13.44 3.00
CA GLU A 75 8.59 12.75 4.14
C GLU A 75 7.05 12.87 4.12
N GLU A 76 6.52 14.07 3.89
CA GLU A 76 5.07 14.29 3.78
C GLU A 76 4.48 13.53 2.60
N ASN A 77 5.18 13.50 1.47
CA ASN A 77 4.80 12.70 0.31
C ASN A 77 4.72 11.21 0.66
N VAL A 78 5.72 10.66 1.35
CA VAL A 78 5.71 9.27 1.82
C VAL A 78 4.49 8.98 2.69
N GLN A 79 4.24 9.83 3.69
CA GLN A 79 3.09 9.68 4.58
C GLN A 79 1.77 9.73 3.79
N TRP A 80 1.64 10.65 2.83
CA TRP A 80 0.45 10.80 2.01
C TRP A 80 0.18 9.59 1.11
N TYR A 81 1.23 9.03 0.48
CA TYR A 81 1.09 7.84 -0.36
C TYR A 81 0.68 6.62 0.47
N VAL A 82 1.28 6.42 1.64
CA VAL A 82 0.92 5.30 2.54
C VAL A 82 -0.50 5.47 3.08
N PHE A 83 -0.88 6.67 3.50
CA PHE A 83 -2.26 6.99 3.87
C PHE A 83 -3.24 6.65 2.74
N SER A 84 -2.92 7.02 1.51
CA SER A 84 -3.76 6.77 0.34
C SER A 84 -3.92 5.28 0.03
N ILE A 85 -2.85 4.49 0.16
CA ILE A 85 -2.89 3.02 0.02
C ILE A 85 -3.83 2.43 1.08
N LYS A 86 -3.64 2.76 2.36
CA LYS A 86 -4.46 2.24 3.45
C LYS A 86 -5.93 2.59 3.27
N LYS A 87 -6.22 3.84 2.92
CA LYS A 87 -7.59 4.32 2.68
C LYS A 87 -8.25 3.57 1.53
N ARG A 88 -7.53 3.35 0.43
CA ARG A 88 -8.02 2.57 -0.71
C ARG A 88 -8.34 1.13 -0.30
N ASN A 89 -7.45 0.46 0.42
CA ASN A 89 -7.65 -0.94 0.81
C ASN A 89 -8.85 -1.11 1.73
N ILE A 90 -9.02 -0.21 2.70
CA ILE A 90 -10.22 -0.19 3.55
C ILE A 90 -11.49 0.00 2.72
N ALA A 91 -11.49 0.90 1.74
CA ALA A 91 -12.65 1.12 0.88
C ALA A 91 -12.99 -0.13 0.06
N LEU A 92 -11.99 -0.81 -0.50
CA LEU A 92 -12.18 -2.06 -1.23
C LEU A 92 -12.74 -3.18 -0.34
N ALA A 93 -12.19 -3.35 0.86
CA ALA A 93 -12.65 -4.35 1.82
C ALA A 93 -14.09 -4.06 2.31
N LEU A 94 -14.44 -2.79 2.54
CA LEU A 94 -15.82 -2.42 2.89
C LEU A 94 -16.82 -2.72 1.77
N ASN A 95 -16.45 -2.46 0.51
CA ASN A 95 -17.28 -2.76 -0.64
C ASN A 95 -17.50 -4.27 -0.79
N GLU A 96 -16.45 -5.06 -0.60
CA GLU A 96 -16.53 -6.52 -0.66
C GLU A 96 -17.37 -7.09 0.49
N LEU A 97 -17.22 -6.57 1.71
CA LEU A 97 -18.08 -6.95 2.84
C LEU A 97 -19.55 -6.63 2.58
N ALA A 98 -19.85 -5.45 2.01
CA ALA A 98 -21.23 -5.09 1.66
C ALA A 98 -21.85 -6.11 0.67
N ARG A 99 -21.07 -6.51 -0.34
CA ARG A 99 -21.49 -7.55 -1.30
C ARG A 99 -21.72 -8.91 -0.61
N GLN A 100 -20.85 -9.31 0.30
CA GLN A 100 -21.00 -10.58 1.03
C GLN A 100 -22.22 -10.57 1.96
N ILE A 101 -22.51 -9.44 2.62
CA ILE A 101 -23.70 -9.26 3.45
C ILE A 101 -24.98 -9.39 2.62
N GLU A 102 -25.02 -8.79 1.43
CA GLU A 102 -26.16 -8.89 0.52
C GLU A 102 -26.42 -10.34 0.08
N ILE A 103 -25.35 -11.08 -0.25
CA ILE A 103 -25.43 -12.49 -0.64
C ILE A 103 -25.93 -13.35 0.52
N ALA A 104 -25.33 -13.22 1.70
CA ALA A 104 -25.70 -13.99 2.89
C ALA A 104 -27.14 -13.67 3.34
N GLY A 105 -27.56 -12.41 3.24
CA GLY A 105 -28.93 -11.99 3.51
C GLY A 105 -29.93 -12.59 2.53
N SER A 106 -29.57 -12.63 1.24
CA SER A 106 -30.40 -13.26 0.21
C SER A 106 -30.51 -14.78 0.36
N SER A 107 -29.49 -15.44 0.93
CA SER A 107 -29.51 -16.88 1.22
C SER A 107 -30.13 -17.24 2.57
N GLY A 108 -30.53 -16.26 3.38
CA GLY A 108 -31.06 -16.49 4.73
C GLY A 108 -30.02 -16.95 5.76
N ASP A 109 -28.73 -16.77 5.48
CA ASP A 109 -27.63 -17.13 6.39
C ASP A 109 -27.40 -16.00 7.40
N ASN A 110 -28.27 -15.94 8.41
CA ASN A 110 -28.27 -14.90 9.43
C ASN A 110 -27.00 -14.90 10.30
N ASP A 111 -26.36 -16.05 10.47
CA ASP A 111 -25.11 -16.16 11.23
C ASP A 111 -23.97 -15.49 10.47
N SER A 112 -23.84 -15.76 9.17
CA SER A 112 -22.88 -15.07 8.31
C SER A 112 -23.15 -13.57 8.22
N VAL A 113 -24.42 -13.15 8.07
CA VAL A 113 -24.78 -11.72 8.08
C VAL A 113 -24.31 -11.04 9.36
N THR A 114 -24.61 -11.61 10.52
CA THR A 114 -24.23 -11.06 11.82
C THR A 114 -22.70 -10.94 11.95
N ARG A 115 -21.97 -11.99 11.54
CA ARG A 115 -20.49 -11.99 11.57
C ARG A 115 -19.91 -10.91 10.64
N LEU A 116 -20.40 -10.81 9.41
CA LEU A 116 -19.91 -9.85 8.42
C LEU A 116 -20.24 -8.39 8.80
N GLN A 117 -21.40 -8.14 9.41
CA GLN A 117 -21.75 -6.82 9.94
C GLN A 117 -20.82 -6.38 11.08
N LYS A 118 -20.42 -7.31 11.95
CA LYS A 118 -19.43 -7.02 13.00
C LYS A 118 -18.08 -6.64 12.38
N GLU A 119 -17.61 -7.41 11.40
CA GLU A 119 -16.37 -7.13 10.67
C GLU A 119 -16.43 -5.76 9.96
N GLN A 120 -17.57 -5.44 9.33
CA GLN A 120 -17.80 -4.13 8.72
C GLN A 120 -17.71 -2.99 9.75
N HIS A 121 -18.26 -3.17 10.95
CA HIS A 121 -18.19 -2.16 12.01
C HIS A 121 -16.75 -1.93 12.50
N GLU A 122 -15.98 -3.00 12.69
CA GLU A 122 -14.56 -2.93 13.05
C GLU A 122 -13.74 -2.21 11.97
N LEU A 123 -14.02 -2.51 10.70
CA LEU A 123 -13.34 -1.87 9.57
C LEU A 123 -13.72 -0.38 9.42
N LEU A 124 -14.96 -0.01 9.71
CA LEU A 124 -15.39 1.39 9.78
C LEU A 124 -14.69 2.15 10.92
N ALA A 125 -14.51 1.53 12.08
CA ALA A 125 -13.74 2.13 13.17
C ALA A 125 -12.27 2.33 12.78
N LYS A 126 -11.66 1.35 12.09
CA LYS A 126 -10.30 1.48 11.53
C LYS A 126 -10.22 2.62 10.52
N LYS A 127 -11.21 2.76 9.62
CA LYS A 127 -11.29 3.87 8.67
C LYS A 127 -11.23 5.23 9.38
N GLN A 128 -12.01 5.41 10.43
CA GLN A 128 -12.03 6.66 11.22
C GLN A 128 -10.69 6.95 11.88
N GLN A 129 -9.96 5.92 12.33
CA GLN A 129 -8.60 6.10 12.86
C GLN A 129 -7.64 6.58 11.78
N ILE A 130 -7.70 5.99 10.58
CA ILE A 130 -6.84 6.38 9.47
C ILE A 130 -7.15 7.81 9.02
N ASP A 131 -8.42 8.18 8.88
CA ASP A 131 -8.82 9.54 8.47
C ASP A 131 -8.31 10.62 9.45
N LYS A 132 -8.07 10.30 10.74
CA LYS A 132 -7.42 11.20 11.70
C LYS A 132 -5.92 11.38 11.48
N LEU A 133 -5.28 10.44 10.80
CA LEU A 133 -3.86 10.47 10.44
C LEU A 133 -3.61 11.16 9.09
N ARG A 134 -4.64 11.83 8.52
CA ARG A 134 -4.50 12.56 7.26
C ARG A 134 -3.40 13.62 7.40
N PRO A 135 -2.33 13.56 6.58
CA PRO A 135 -1.31 14.61 6.57
C PRO A 135 -1.93 15.96 6.17
N SER A 136 -1.48 17.04 6.80
CA SER A 136 -1.84 18.41 6.43
C SER A 136 -1.40 18.67 4.98
N GLN A 137 -2.29 19.21 4.14
CA GLN A 137 -1.89 19.70 2.82
C GLN A 137 -1.49 21.16 3.01
N ASN A 138 -0.19 21.43 3.12
CA ASN A 138 0.35 22.78 3.02
C ASN A 138 0.58 23.15 1.56
#